data_AF-A0A352GHI5-F1
#
_entry.id   AF-A0A352GHI5-F1
#
_cell.length_a   1.000
_cell.length_b   1.000
_cell.length_c   1.000
_cell.angle_alpha   90.00
_cell.angle_beta   90.00
_cell.angle_gamma   90.00
#
_symmetry.space_group_name_H-M   'P 1'
#
loop_
_entity.id
_entity.type
_entity.pdbx_description
1 polymer ?
#
loop_
_entity_poly.entity_id
_entity_poly.type
_entity_poly.pdbx_seq_one_letter_code
_entity_poly.pdbx_strand_id
1 'polypeptide(L)'
;LTGRKIIVDTYGGWAQHGGGAFSGKDPTKVDRSAGYMARYVAKNIVAAGLADKCVIQLAYAIGVSKPLSVYVDTQGTGRVAEEQISAKLQEMVNLSPRGIREHLELNKPIYARTSAYGHFGRKPDADGGFSWEKTDLVDGLKAAFGA
;
A
#
# COMPACT_ATOMS: atom_id res chain seq x y z
N LEU A 1 -14.12 20.44 -6.93
CA LEU A 1 -14.14 19.75 -5.61
C LEU A 1 -13.01 18.72 -5.56
N THR A 2 -12.16 18.76 -4.53
CA THR A 2 -11.11 17.75 -4.29
C THR A 2 -11.72 16.37 -4.00
N GLY A 3 -11.07 15.29 -4.43
CA GLY A 3 -11.52 13.92 -4.11
C GLY A 3 -12.69 13.40 -4.95
N ARG A 4 -12.96 13.99 -6.12
CA ARG A 4 -14.03 13.54 -7.06
C ARG A 4 -13.51 12.67 -8.20
N LYS A 5 -12.31 12.10 -8.04
CA LYS A 5 -11.61 11.26 -9.01
C LYS A 5 -10.91 10.06 -8.36
N ILE A 6 -11.36 9.62 -7.19
CA ILE A 6 -10.70 8.55 -6.40
C ILE A 6 -10.49 7.23 -7.17
N ILE A 7 -11.39 6.89 -8.09
CA ILE A 7 -11.23 5.69 -8.93
C ILE A 7 -10.17 5.90 -10.04
N VAL A 8 -10.08 7.11 -10.59
CA VAL A 8 -9.01 7.51 -11.55
C VAL A 8 -7.66 7.60 -10.84
N ASP A 9 -7.64 8.08 -9.60
CA ASP A 9 -6.41 8.21 -8.80
C ASP A 9 -5.80 6.85 -8.43
N THR A 10 -6.59 5.78 -8.46
CA THR A 10 -6.21 4.44 -7.99
C THR A 10 -6.12 3.42 -9.11
N TYR A 11 -7.12 2.53 -9.25
CA TYR A 11 -7.03 1.31 -10.05
C TYR A 11 -8.05 1.28 -11.20
N GLY A 12 -8.69 2.39 -11.54
CA GLY A 12 -9.59 2.46 -12.69
C GLY A 12 -10.82 1.54 -12.59
N GLY A 13 -11.22 1.15 -11.39
CA GLY A 13 -12.34 0.23 -11.13
C GLY A 13 -11.95 -1.24 -11.06
N TRP A 14 -10.66 -1.58 -11.27
CA TRP A 14 -10.17 -2.95 -11.18
C TRP A 14 -10.22 -3.52 -9.76
N ALA A 15 -9.95 -2.69 -8.75
CA ALA A 15 -9.95 -3.08 -7.35
C ALA A 15 -10.97 -2.27 -6.55
N GLN A 16 -11.46 -2.87 -5.47
CA GLN A 16 -12.33 -2.22 -4.50
C GLN A 16 -11.64 -1.00 -3.88
N HIS A 17 -12.44 0.00 -3.48
CA HIS A 17 -11.93 1.25 -2.92
C HIS A 17 -12.61 1.56 -1.59
N GLY A 18 -11.84 1.85 -0.53
CA GLY A 18 -12.36 2.14 0.81
C GLY A 18 -13.04 3.51 0.98
N GLY A 19 -13.14 4.29 -0.08
CA GLY A 19 -13.87 5.57 -0.16
C GLY A 19 -13.06 6.84 0.15
N GLY A 20 -11.95 6.75 0.89
CA GLY A 20 -11.14 7.90 1.27
C GLY A 20 -10.38 8.55 0.11
N ALA A 21 -10.53 9.86 -0.09
CA ALA A 21 -9.73 10.61 -1.08
C ALA A 21 -8.29 10.85 -0.61
N PHE A 22 -7.35 11.07 -1.55
CA PHE A 22 -5.94 11.32 -1.23
C PHE A 22 -5.58 12.81 -1.14
N SER A 23 -5.83 13.59 -2.18
CA SER A 23 -5.38 14.99 -2.32
C SER A 23 -5.88 15.91 -1.18
N GLY A 24 -5.01 16.82 -0.72
CA GLY A 24 -5.30 17.75 0.40
C GLY A 24 -5.10 17.20 1.82
N LYS A 25 -4.69 15.93 1.98
CA LYS A 25 -4.47 15.30 3.29
C LYS A 25 -2.98 15.14 3.59
N ASP A 26 -2.53 15.49 4.78
CA ASP A 26 -1.20 15.12 5.25
C ASP A 26 -1.11 13.59 5.49
N PRO A 27 0.10 13.00 5.64
CA PRO A 27 0.23 11.54 5.70
C PRO A 27 -0.16 10.92 7.05
N THR A 28 -0.61 11.70 8.03
CA THR A 28 -1.24 11.17 9.25
C THR A 28 -2.64 10.63 8.98
N LYS A 29 -3.25 10.99 7.83
CA LYS A 29 -4.58 10.53 7.42
C LYS A 29 -4.44 9.21 6.70
N VAL A 30 -4.92 8.15 7.34
CA VAL A 30 -4.79 6.76 6.85
C VAL A 30 -5.43 6.54 5.49
N ASP A 31 -6.45 7.34 5.12
CA ASP A 31 -7.00 7.33 3.75
C ASP A 31 -5.92 7.42 2.68
N ARG A 32 -4.87 8.23 2.90
CA ARG A 32 -3.73 8.35 2.00
C ARG A 32 -2.64 7.37 2.35
N SER A 33 -2.13 7.42 3.58
CA SER A 33 -0.92 6.67 3.95
C SER A 33 -1.12 5.16 3.93
N ALA A 34 -2.25 4.67 4.43
CA ALA A 34 -2.58 3.24 4.34
C ALA A 34 -2.94 2.82 2.92
N GLY A 35 -3.57 3.69 2.12
CA GLY A 35 -3.79 3.44 0.69
C GLY A 35 -2.48 3.24 -0.08
N TYR A 36 -1.46 4.06 0.21
CA TYR A 36 -0.11 3.90 -0.35
C TYR A 36 0.58 2.65 0.18
N MET A 37 0.47 2.35 1.48
CA MET A 37 1.07 1.14 2.04
C MET A 37 0.43 -0.14 1.46
N ALA A 38 -0.90 -0.16 1.28
CA ALA A 38 -1.60 -1.27 0.65
C ALA A 38 -1.11 -1.50 -0.79
N ARG A 39 -0.89 -0.43 -1.56
CA ARG A 39 -0.25 -0.52 -2.88
C ARG A 39 1.15 -1.11 -2.79
N TYR A 40 1.98 -0.60 -1.88
CA TYR A 40 3.36 -1.03 -1.69
C TYR A 40 3.43 -2.53 -1.37
N VAL A 41 2.67 -3.01 -0.39
CA VAL A 41 2.71 -4.43 -0.01
C VAL A 41 2.14 -5.33 -1.10
N ALA A 42 1.03 -4.96 -1.75
CA ALA A 42 0.47 -5.74 -2.86
C ALA A 42 1.46 -5.87 -4.03
N LYS A 43 2.13 -4.77 -4.38
CA LYS A 43 3.15 -4.74 -5.42
C LYS A 43 4.34 -5.65 -5.08
N ASN A 44 4.80 -5.62 -3.83
CA ASN A 44 5.91 -6.45 -3.38
C ASN A 44 5.55 -7.94 -3.34
N ILE A 45 4.32 -8.31 -2.94
CA ILE A 45 3.83 -9.69 -2.99
C ILE A 45 3.90 -10.23 -4.41
N VAL A 46 3.36 -9.48 -5.39
CA VAL A 46 3.37 -9.90 -6.79
C VAL A 46 4.79 -9.92 -7.35
N ALA A 47 5.62 -8.90 -7.06
CA ALA A 47 7.01 -8.86 -7.52
C ALA A 47 7.90 -9.95 -6.90
N ALA A 48 7.58 -10.42 -5.69
CA ALA A 48 8.23 -11.56 -5.07
C ALA A 48 7.79 -12.91 -5.66
N GLY A 49 6.81 -12.91 -6.59
CA GLY A 49 6.29 -14.11 -7.21
C GLY A 49 5.34 -14.90 -6.31
N LEU A 50 4.86 -14.33 -5.20
CA LEU A 50 3.96 -15.05 -4.28
C LEU A 50 2.53 -15.18 -4.83
N ALA A 51 2.13 -14.30 -5.75
CA ALA A 51 0.87 -14.35 -6.48
C ALA A 51 0.96 -13.57 -7.79
N ASP A 52 0.05 -13.81 -8.73
CA ASP A 52 -0.03 -13.03 -9.98
C ASP A 52 -0.92 -11.79 -9.81
N LYS A 53 -1.86 -11.85 -8.87
CA LYS A 53 -2.75 -10.76 -8.46
C LYS A 53 -2.81 -10.70 -6.94
N CYS A 54 -2.94 -9.49 -6.39
CA CYS A 54 -3.09 -9.32 -4.95
C CYS A 54 -3.89 -8.05 -4.65
N VAL A 55 -4.89 -8.17 -3.79
CA VAL A 55 -5.65 -7.08 -3.19
C VAL A 55 -5.38 -7.07 -1.69
N ILE A 56 -5.17 -5.87 -1.16
CA ILE A 56 -4.89 -5.64 0.26
C ILE A 56 -5.94 -4.70 0.82
N GLN A 57 -6.51 -5.07 1.97
CA GLN A 57 -7.39 -4.21 2.74
C GLN A 57 -6.81 -3.97 4.13
N LEU A 58 -6.74 -2.70 4.53
CA LEU A 58 -6.33 -2.27 5.86
C LEU A 58 -7.48 -1.49 6.49
N ALA A 59 -7.88 -1.84 7.72
CA ALA A 59 -8.90 -1.13 8.47
C ALA A 59 -8.33 -0.54 9.77
N TYR A 60 -8.72 0.67 10.14
CA TYR A 60 -8.26 1.37 11.33
C TYR A 60 -9.44 1.93 12.12
N ALA A 61 -9.30 1.97 13.45
CA ALA A 61 -10.15 2.79 14.32
C ALA A 61 -9.40 4.07 14.71
N ILE A 62 -10.15 5.18 14.84
CA ILE A 62 -9.60 6.45 15.33
C ILE A 62 -9.02 6.24 16.74
N GLY A 63 -7.77 6.69 16.95
CA GLY A 63 -7.07 6.55 18.23
C GLY A 63 -6.36 5.20 18.42
N VAL A 64 -6.55 4.24 17.53
CA VAL A 64 -5.86 2.93 17.58
C VAL A 64 -4.66 2.94 16.66
N SER A 65 -3.48 2.62 17.20
CA SER A 65 -2.21 2.71 16.46
C SER A 65 -2.05 1.60 15.41
N LYS A 66 -2.43 0.36 15.73
CA LYS A 66 -2.33 -0.78 14.81
C LYS A 66 -3.64 -0.95 14.03
N PRO A 67 -3.59 -1.51 12.80
CA PRO A 67 -4.81 -1.81 12.07
C PRO A 67 -5.66 -2.82 12.84
N LEU A 68 -6.99 -2.69 12.74
CA LEU A 68 -7.94 -3.68 13.25
C LEU A 68 -7.91 -4.97 12.42
N SER A 69 -7.65 -4.83 11.12
CA SER A 69 -7.53 -5.95 10.20
C SER A 69 -6.54 -5.67 9.06
N VAL A 70 -5.87 -6.75 8.64
CA VAL A 70 -5.01 -6.81 7.46
C VAL A 70 -5.47 -8.02 6.65
N TYR A 71 -6.21 -7.75 5.58
CA TYR A 71 -6.73 -8.80 4.70
C TYR A 71 -5.94 -8.84 3.39
N VAL A 72 -5.63 -10.05 2.95
CA VAL A 72 -4.90 -10.36 1.72
C VAL A 72 -5.81 -11.25 0.88
N ASP A 73 -6.03 -10.88 -0.37
CA ASP A 73 -6.76 -11.68 -1.36
C ASP A 73 -5.90 -11.80 -2.61
N THR A 74 -5.42 -13.00 -2.90
CA THR A 74 -4.59 -13.34 -4.07
C THR A 74 -5.41 -13.69 -5.30
N GLN A 75 -6.73 -13.60 -5.20
CA GLN A 75 -7.70 -13.89 -6.26
C GLN A 75 -7.49 -15.27 -6.91
N GLY A 76 -7.15 -16.27 -6.08
CA GLY A 76 -6.89 -17.64 -6.53
C GLY A 76 -5.55 -17.84 -7.26
N THR A 77 -4.66 -16.84 -7.26
CA THR A 77 -3.34 -16.92 -7.92
C THR A 77 -2.18 -17.09 -6.93
N GLY A 78 -2.49 -17.23 -5.64
CA GLY A 78 -1.50 -17.38 -4.57
C GLY A 78 -0.74 -18.70 -4.65
N ARG A 79 0.56 -18.63 -4.40
CA ARG A 79 1.46 -19.78 -4.22
C ARG A 79 1.69 -20.13 -2.74
N VAL A 80 1.22 -19.26 -1.85
CA VAL A 80 1.27 -19.35 -0.39
C VAL A 80 -0.10 -18.95 0.15
N ALA A 81 -0.51 -19.50 1.30
CA ALA A 81 -1.78 -19.15 1.93
C ALA A 81 -1.85 -17.67 2.32
N GLU A 82 -3.00 -17.05 2.11
CA GLU A 82 -3.24 -15.61 2.32
C GLU A 82 -3.01 -15.19 3.78
N GLU A 83 -3.38 -16.05 4.73
CA GLU A 83 -3.18 -15.84 6.16
C GLU A 83 -1.70 -15.82 6.53
N GLN A 84 -0.88 -16.66 5.89
CA GLN A 84 0.56 -16.68 6.11
C GLN A 84 1.21 -15.42 5.57
N ILE A 85 0.80 -14.95 4.39
CA ILE A 85 1.25 -13.67 3.83
C ILE A 85 0.85 -12.52 4.76
N SER A 86 -0.41 -12.48 5.21
CA SER A 86 -0.91 -11.45 6.12
C SER A 86 -0.13 -11.40 7.45
N ALA A 87 0.09 -12.56 8.07
CA ALA A 87 0.88 -12.65 9.30
C ALA A 87 2.31 -12.14 9.06
N LYS A 88 2.94 -12.58 7.97
CA LYS A 88 4.33 -12.21 7.69
C LYS A 88 4.49 -10.71 7.38
N LEU A 89 3.55 -10.11 6.65
CA LEU A 89 3.54 -8.66 6.43
C LEU A 89 3.49 -7.87 7.73
N GLN A 90 2.71 -8.32 8.71
CA GLN A 90 2.58 -7.66 10.02
C GLN A 90 3.83 -7.77 10.88
N GLU A 91 4.68 -8.78 10.66
CA GLU A 91 6.01 -8.90 11.25
C GLU A 91 7.04 -8.00 10.56
N MET A 92 6.99 -7.94 9.22
CA MET A 92 8.01 -7.26 8.41
C MET A 92 7.81 -5.74 8.35
N VAL A 93 6.57 -5.27 8.41
CA VAL A 93 6.23 -3.86 8.21
C VAL A 93 5.39 -3.33 9.37
N ASN A 94 5.82 -2.22 9.96
CA ASN A 94 5.02 -1.54 10.97
C ASN A 94 3.84 -0.79 10.32
N LEU A 95 2.68 -1.45 10.21
CA LEU A 95 1.46 -0.91 9.61
C LEU A 95 0.72 0.14 10.46
N SER A 96 1.34 0.70 11.50
CA SER A 96 0.78 1.87 12.20
C SER A 96 0.89 3.13 11.35
N PRO A 97 0.04 4.16 11.52
CA PRO A 97 0.15 5.41 10.77
C PRO A 97 1.54 6.06 10.86
N ARG A 98 2.20 5.94 12.02
CA ARG A 98 3.58 6.39 12.21
C ARG A 98 4.57 5.51 11.44
N GLY A 99 4.48 4.19 11.60
CA GLY A 99 5.38 3.26 10.93
C GLY A 99 5.30 3.38 9.40
N ILE A 100 4.11 3.55 8.84
CA ILE A 100 3.91 3.79 7.41
C ILE A 100 4.61 5.07 6.94
N ARG A 101 4.47 6.16 7.71
CA ARG A 101 5.09 7.45 7.38
C ARG A 101 6.61 7.39 7.40
N GLU A 102 7.18 6.67 8.36
CA GLU A 102 8.62 6.48 8.48
C GLU A 102 9.14 5.54 7.37
N HIS A 103 8.48 4.40 7.17
CA HIS A 103 8.85 3.40 6.15
C HIS A 103 8.84 3.97 4.73
N LEU A 104 7.79 4.70 4.37
CA LEU A 104 7.63 5.30 3.05
C LEU A 104 8.18 6.74 2.96
N GLU A 105 8.81 7.24 4.02
CA GLU A 105 9.38 8.58 4.12
C GLU A 105 8.42 9.73 3.70
N LEU A 106 7.17 9.64 4.16
CA LEU A 106 6.07 10.48 3.66
C LEU A 106 6.11 11.93 4.16
N ASN A 107 6.96 12.29 5.12
CA ASN A 107 7.05 13.66 5.62
C ASN A 107 7.93 14.55 4.71
N LYS A 108 7.63 14.58 3.41
CA LYS A 108 8.35 15.32 2.36
C LYS A 108 7.35 16.02 1.43
N PRO A 109 7.70 17.12 0.75
CA PRO A 109 6.82 17.84 -0.18
C PRO A 109 6.68 17.14 -1.55
N ILE A 110 6.29 15.86 -1.56
CA ILE A 110 6.30 14.98 -2.76
C ILE A 110 4.91 14.80 -3.42
N TYR A 111 3.88 15.50 -2.95
CA TYR A 111 2.48 15.14 -3.25
C TYR A 111 1.84 15.86 -4.45
N ALA A 112 2.30 17.06 -4.81
CA ALA A 112 1.64 17.84 -5.86
C ALA A 112 1.58 17.07 -7.20
N ARG A 113 2.66 16.37 -7.53
CA ARG A 113 2.78 15.54 -8.74
C ARG A 113 1.84 14.33 -8.77
N THR A 114 1.30 13.89 -7.63
CA THR A 114 0.40 12.73 -7.56
C THR A 114 -1.04 13.10 -7.87
N SER A 115 -1.39 14.41 -7.85
CA SER A 115 -2.77 14.89 -7.99
C SER A 115 -3.36 14.80 -9.40
N ALA A 116 -2.57 14.32 -10.37
CA ALA A 116 -2.97 14.03 -11.73
C ALA A 116 -2.23 12.78 -12.24
N TYR A 117 -2.82 12.11 -13.23
CA TYR A 117 -2.26 10.92 -13.89
C TYR A 117 -2.07 9.70 -12.97
N GLY A 118 -2.85 9.62 -11.89
CA GLY A 118 -2.83 8.50 -10.96
C GLY A 118 -1.71 8.58 -9.91
N HIS A 119 -2.01 8.02 -8.75
CA HIS A 119 -1.07 7.89 -7.65
C HIS A 119 -0.21 6.62 -7.75
N PHE A 120 -0.66 5.63 -8.54
CA PHE A 120 -0.06 4.30 -8.65
C PHE A 120 0.44 3.99 -10.06
N GLY A 121 1.38 3.06 -10.17
CA GLY A 121 1.97 2.61 -11.43
C GLY A 121 3.08 3.50 -11.99
N ARG A 122 3.52 4.50 -11.23
CA ARG A 122 4.57 5.46 -11.60
C ARG A 122 5.88 5.08 -10.92
N LYS A 123 7.02 5.32 -11.57
CA LYS A 123 8.32 4.92 -11.00
C LYS A 123 8.67 5.76 -9.76
N PRO A 124 9.31 5.17 -8.73
CA PRO A 124 9.86 5.93 -7.61
C PRO A 124 10.89 6.97 -8.07
N ASP A 125 10.81 8.16 -7.51
CA ASP A 125 11.74 9.26 -7.74
C ASP A 125 12.80 9.32 -6.63
N ALA A 126 13.96 9.92 -6.94
CA ALA A 126 15.08 10.02 -6.01
C ALA A 126 14.78 10.89 -4.76
N ASP A 127 13.81 11.80 -4.86
CA ASP A 127 13.39 12.67 -3.75
C ASP A 127 12.32 12.04 -2.85
N GLY A 128 11.99 10.76 -3.08
CA GLY A 128 10.97 10.02 -2.34
C GLY A 128 9.57 10.06 -2.98
N GLY A 129 9.40 10.75 -4.11
CA GLY A 129 8.19 10.64 -4.91
C GLY A 129 7.86 9.18 -5.24
N PHE A 130 6.61 8.77 -5.06
CA PHE A 130 6.15 7.40 -5.30
C PHE A 130 6.96 6.32 -4.57
N SER A 131 7.43 6.58 -3.35
CA SER A 131 8.15 5.59 -2.53
C SER A 131 7.38 4.27 -2.34
N TRP A 132 6.04 4.31 -2.37
CA TRP A 132 5.15 3.15 -2.34
C TRP A 132 5.18 2.29 -3.60
N GLU A 133 5.91 2.70 -4.65
CA GLU A 133 6.12 1.91 -5.87
C GLU A 133 7.46 1.17 -5.85
N LYS A 134 8.24 1.26 -4.77
CA LYS A 134 9.45 0.44 -4.60
C LYS A 134 9.10 -1.03 -4.37
N THR A 135 10.03 -1.92 -4.72
CA THR A 135 9.93 -3.37 -4.55
C THR A 135 11.05 -3.93 -3.66
N ASP A 136 11.45 -3.14 -2.66
CA ASP A 136 12.52 -3.41 -1.70
C ASP A 136 12.12 -4.36 -0.57
N LEU A 137 10.85 -4.78 -0.49
CA LEU A 137 10.41 -5.86 0.40
C LEU A 137 10.55 -7.25 -0.24
N VAL A 138 10.82 -7.33 -1.55
CA VAL A 138 10.82 -8.58 -2.32
C VAL A 138 11.78 -9.62 -1.75
N ASP A 139 13.03 -9.25 -1.47
CA ASP A 139 14.04 -10.20 -0.99
C ASP A 139 13.65 -10.78 0.38
N GLY A 140 13.08 -9.94 1.26
CA GLY A 140 12.58 -10.38 2.55
C GLY A 140 11.37 -11.33 2.43
N LEU A 141 10.48 -11.08 1.47
CA LEU A 141 9.33 -11.95 1.20
C LEU A 141 9.77 -13.30 0.62
N LYS A 142 10.71 -13.29 -0.33
CA LYS A 142 11.30 -14.50 -0.90
C LYS A 142 12.00 -15.35 0.15
N ALA A 143 12.82 -14.73 0.99
CA ALA A 143 13.47 -15.40 2.10
C ALA A 143 12.47 -16.02 3.10
N ALA A 144 11.33 -15.37 3.33
CA ALA A 144 10.31 -15.86 4.25
C ALA A 144 9.55 -17.10 3.73
N PHE A 145 9.40 -17.25 2.41
CA PHE A 145 8.56 -18.28 1.79
C PHE A 145 9.32 -19.24 0.86
N GLY A 146 10.63 -19.08 0.70
CA GLY A 146 11.46 -19.92 -0.17
C GLY A 146 11.16 -19.74 -1.67
N ALA A 147 10.80 -18.53 -2.07
CA ALA A 147 10.39 -18.17 -3.45
C ALA A 147 11.52 -17.54 -4.29
#